data_AF-A0A1V5BR89-F1
#
_entry.id   AF-A0A1V5BR89-F1
#
_cell.length_a   1.000
_cell.length_b   1.000
_cell.length_c   1.000
_cell.angle_alpha   90.00
_cell.angle_beta   90.00
_cell.angle_gamma   90.00
#
_symmetry.space_group_name_H-M   'P 1'
#
loop_
_entity.id
_entity.type
_entity.pdbx_description
1 polymer ?
#
loop_
_entity_poly.entity_id
_entity_poly.type
_entity_poly.pdbx_seq_one_letter_code
_entity_poly.pdbx_strand_id
1 'polypeptide(L)'
;MALQVVGYNGMFPKMLREMLDRHPMTGARTTLKELAEAIGIRQQTVSLYKNGETQPTPETLVKIAEFFGVSVDYLLTGISSQNKPIQEELGLSEEAISMLKTAKATESFEGMTTLLDTLNGLLSDRDFYNFLDDVTFKAQQVKAVLDGQIDKSNMGAFDVEGYYIWDLQKYIEEFILKQLVKRGLSIEERTVKTNRLEPEE
;
A
#
# COMPACT_ATOMS: atom_id res chain seq x y z
N MET A 1 8.45 3.14 -23.11
CA MET A 1 7.88 4.52 -23.09
C MET A 1 8.98 5.43 -22.57
N ALA A 2 9.36 6.51 -23.27
CA ALA A 2 10.40 7.41 -22.76
C ALA A 2 9.89 8.08 -21.46
N LEU A 3 10.66 8.00 -20.38
CA LEU A 3 10.34 8.67 -19.12
C LEU A 3 10.27 10.18 -19.39
N GLN A 4 9.06 10.75 -19.33
CA GLN A 4 8.93 12.19 -19.35
C GLN A 4 9.37 12.72 -17.98
N VAL A 5 10.52 13.39 -17.93
CA VAL A 5 11.08 13.93 -16.68
C VAL A 5 10.42 15.27 -16.31
N VAL A 6 9.85 15.97 -17.30
CA VAL A 6 9.38 17.36 -17.20
C VAL A 6 7.86 17.51 -17.29
N GLY A 7 7.32 18.67 -16.89
CA GLY A 7 5.89 18.96 -16.88
C GLY A 7 5.17 18.38 -15.67
N TYR A 8 3.91 18.75 -15.45
CA TYR A 8 3.17 18.37 -14.23
C TYR A 8 3.16 16.86 -13.98
N ASN A 9 2.95 16.06 -15.02
CA ASN A 9 2.96 14.59 -14.95
C ASN A 9 4.35 13.97 -15.13
N GLY A 10 5.40 14.79 -15.20
CA GLY A 10 6.76 14.31 -15.29
C GLY A 10 7.18 13.55 -14.03
N MET A 11 8.15 12.65 -14.18
CA MET A 11 8.59 11.78 -13.08
C MET A 11 9.09 12.59 -11.87
N PHE A 12 10.00 13.54 -12.08
CA PHE A 12 10.54 14.34 -10.98
C PHE A 12 9.45 15.13 -10.23
N PRO A 13 8.57 15.92 -10.89
CA PRO A 13 7.49 16.64 -10.19
C PRO A 13 6.53 15.70 -9.45
N LYS A 14 6.25 14.51 -10.01
CA LYS A 14 5.45 13.48 -9.36
C LYS A 14 6.14 12.97 -8.09
N MET A 15 7.39 12.55 -8.19
CA MET A 15 8.20 12.08 -7.07
C MET A 15 8.30 13.13 -5.97
N LEU A 16 8.54 14.40 -6.35
CA LEU A 16 8.60 15.49 -5.39
C LEU A 16 7.25 15.70 -4.66
N ARG A 17 6.11 15.58 -5.36
CA ARG A 17 4.79 15.63 -4.71
C ARG A 17 4.59 14.49 -3.71
N GLU A 18 4.93 13.27 -4.11
CA GLU A 18 4.81 12.10 -3.25
C GLU A 18 5.66 12.24 -1.98
N MET A 19 6.91 12.68 -2.11
CA MET A 19 7.79 12.92 -0.95
C MET A 19 7.34 14.09 -0.07
N LEU A 20 6.74 15.13 -0.65
CA LEU A 20 6.15 16.24 0.10
C LEU A 20 4.90 15.80 0.88
N ASP A 21 4.05 14.96 0.29
CA ASP A 21 2.86 14.46 0.97
C ASP A 21 3.22 13.42 2.05
N ARG A 22 4.24 12.60 1.80
CA ARG A 22 4.75 11.62 2.77
C ARG A 22 6.28 11.46 2.66
N HIS A 23 6.99 11.99 3.65
CA HIS A 23 8.44 11.91 3.71
C HIS A 23 8.90 10.44 3.78
N PRO A 24 9.82 9.98 2.90
CA PRO A 24 10.23 8.57 2.83
C PRO A 24 10.77 7.99 4.14
N MET A 25 11.59 8.78 4.86
CA MET A 25 12.19 8.35 6.13
C MET A 25 11.28 8.50 7.36
N THR A 26 10.51 9.58 7.48
CA THR A 26 9.76 9.90 8.71
C THR A 26 8.27 9.61 8.60
N GLY A 27 7.74 9.46 7.39
CA GLY A 27 6.31 9.33 7.12
C GLY A 27 5.48 10.60 7.32
N ALA A 28 6.10 11.70 7.79
CA ALA A 28 5.43 12.96 8.02
C ALA A 28 5.24 13.76 6.71
N ARG A 29 4.27 14.66 6.68
CA ARG A 29 4.10 15.59 5.56
C ARG A 29 5.17 16.68 5.62
N THR A 30 5.76 17.03 4.47
CA THR A 30 6.70 18.15 4.33
C THR A 30 6.04 19.30 3.57
N THR A 31 6.10 20.49 4.16
CA THR A 31 5.60 21.71 3.53
C THR A 31 6.59 22.28 2.53
N LEU A 32 6.11 23.06 1.55
CA LEU A 32 6.99 23.76 0.61
C LEU A 32 7.97 24.72 1.30
N LYS A 33 7.55 25.29 2.45
CA LYS A 33 8.36 26.23 3.21
C LYS A 33 9.54 25.51 3.87
N GLU A 34 9.28 24.39 4.54
CA GLU A 34 10.31 23.57 5.19
C GLU A 34 11.37 23.10 4.19
N LEU A 35 10.94 22.56 3.04
CA LEU A 35 11.88 22.12 2.01
C LEU A 35 12.70 23.30 1.48
N ALA A 36 12.05 24.43 1.19
CA ALA A 36 12.72 25.62 0.68
C ALA A 36 13.77 26.18 1.64
N GLU A 37 13.44 26.24 2.93
CA GLU A 37 14.35 26.67 4.00
C GLU A 37 15.54 25.71 4.13
N ALA A 38 15.29 24.39 4.10
CA ALA A 38 16.33 23.38 4.23
C ALA A 38 17.34 23.40 3.07
N ILE A 39 16.88 23.59 1.82
CA ILE A 39 17.77 23.59 0.65
C ILE A 39 18.27 24.99 0.26
N GLY A 40 17.80 26.03 0.94
CA GLY A 40 18.25 27.42 0.80
C GLY A 40 17.71 28.13 -0.45
N ILE A 41 16.45 27.90 -0.82
CA ILE A 41 15.81 28.55 -1.97
C ILE A 41 14.46 29.20 -1.58
N ARG A 42 13.85 29.93 -2.52
CA ARG A 42 12.52 30.52 -2.28
C ARG A 42 11.43 29.45 -2.39
N GLN A 43 10.43 29.49 -1.50
CA GLN A 43 9.26 28.60 -1.52
C GLN A 43 8.57 28.55 -2.90
N GLN A 44 8.45 29.70 -3.58
CA GLN A 44 7.90 29.77 -4.93
C GLN A 44 8.66 28.87 -5.92
N THR A 45 9.99 28.76 -5.79
CA THR A 45 10.82 27.91 -6.65
C THR A 45 10.48 26.44 -6.45
N VAL A 46 10.28 26.01 -5.20
CA VAL A 46 9.82 24.64 -4.89
C VAL A 46 8.44 24.38 -5.50
N SER A 47 7.54 25.37 -5.48
CA SER A 47 6.23 25.25 -6.12
C SER A 47 6.35 25.03 -7.63
N LEU A 48 7.25 25.77 -8.30
CA LEU A 48 7.50 25.60 -9.74
C LEU A 48 8.06 24.20 -10.06
N TYR A 49 8.97 23.69 -9.23
CA TYR A 49 9.48 22.31 -9.34
C TYR A 49 8.36 21.28 -9.17
N LYS A 50 7.54 21.44 -8.12
CA LYS A 50 6.40 20.56 -7.81
C LYS A 50 5.39 20.52 -8.95
N ASN A 51 5.20 21.62 -9.67
CA ASN A 51 4.29 21.72 -10.81
C ASN A 51 4.95 21.33 -12.14
N GLY A 52 6.26 21.07 -12.16
CA GLY A 52 7.02 20.77 -13.37
C GLY A 52 7.16 21.95 -14.34
N GLU A 53 6.96 23.17 -13.85
CA GLU A 53 7.08 24.42 -14.64
C GLU A 53 8.55 24.80 -14.89
N THR A 54 9.43 24.40 -13.97
CA THR A 54 10.88 24.57 -14.12
C THR A 54 11.62 23.36 -13.56
N GLN A 55 12.89 23.22 -13.93
CA GLN A 55 13.74 22.11 -13.50
C GLN A 55 14.77 22.59 -12.48
N PRO A 56 15.02 21.81 -11.42
CA PRO A 56 16.10 22.10 -10.48
C PRO A 56 17.47 21.96 -11.15
N THR A 57 18.45 22.72 -10.67
CA THR A 57 19.85 22.49 -11.04
C THR A 57 20.35 21.17 -10.43
N PRO A 58 21.44 20.59 -10.94
CA PRO A 58 22.05 19.40 -10.33
C PRO A 58 22.33 19.57 -8.83
N GLU A 59 22.83 20.73 -8.41
CA GLU A 59 23.09 21.04 -7.00
C GLU A 59 21.80 21.05 -6.17
N THR A 60 20.71 21.58 -6.75
CA THR A 60 19.40 21.59 -6.09
C THR A 60 18.81 20.19 -5.98
N LEU A 61 18.98 19.35 -7.00
CA LEU A 61 18.56 17.95 -6.97
C LEU A 61 19.24 17.16 -5.85
N VAL A 62 20.56 17.34 -5.71
CA VAL A 62 21.33 16.70 -4.63
C VAL A 62 20.80 17.11 -3.27
N LYS A 63 20.58 18.42 -3.04
CA LYS A 63 20.03 18.91 -1.77
C LYS A 63 18.63 18.37 -1.46
N ILE A 64 17.76 18.26 -2.48
CA ILE A 64 16.42 17.67 -2.30
C ILE A 64 16.56 16.19 -1.92
N ALA A 65 17.42 15.46 -2.62
CA ALA A 65 17.64 14.04 -2.35
C ALA A 65 18.20 13.81 -0.94
N GLU A 66 19.18 14.62 -0.51
CA GLU A 66 19.74 14.61 0.85
C GLU A 66 18.68 14.92 1.91
N PHE A 67 17.85 15.95 1.69
CA PHE A 67 16.77 16.31 2.60
C PHE A 67 15.82 15.13 2.85
N PHE A 68 15.41 14.43 1.79
CA PHE A 68 14.49 13.29 1.90
C PHE A 68 15.18 11.96 2.25
N GLY A 69 16.51 11.92 2.29
CA GLY A 69 17.28 10.69 2.54
C GLY A 69 17.20 9.67 1.40
N VAL A 70 17.13 10.14 0.15
CA VAL A 70 17.02 9.29 -1.05
C VAL A 70 18.16 9.54 -2.02
N SER A 71 18.29 8.68 -3.05
CA SER A 71 19.22 8.93 -4.15
C SER A 71 18.62 9.90 -5.17
N VAL A 72 19.47 10.64 -5.88
CA VAL A 72 19.03 11.48 -7.02
C VAL A 72 18.39 10.62 -8.11
N ASP A 73 18.89 9.40 -8.31
CA ASP A 73 18.32 8.45 -9.28
C ASP A 73 16.87 8.09 -8.93
N TYR A 74 16.59 7.78 -7.66
CA TYR A 74 15.23 7.55 -7.19
C TYR A 74 14.33 8.78 -7.37
N LEU A 75 14.84 9.97 -7.05
CA LEU A 75 14.12 11.23 -7.23
C LEU A 75 13.72 11.50 -8.70
N LEU A 76 14.52 11.04 -9.66
CA LEU A 76 14.31 11.27 -11.09
C LEU A 76 13.56 10.14 -11.80
N THR A 77 13.66 8.90 -11.31
CA THR A 77 13.13 7.71 -12.00
C THR A 77 12.04 6.97 -11.23
N GLY A 78 11.90 7.25 -9.92
CA GLY A 78 10.99 6.55 -9.02
C GLY A 78 11.43 5.15 -8.62
N ILE A 79 12.63 4.71 -9.02
CA ILE A 79 13.25 3.47 -8.56
C ILE A 79 14.73 3.71 -8.33
N SER A 80 15.32 3.13 -7.29
CA SER A 80 16.77 3.20 -7.13
C SER A 80 17.47 2.22 -8.07
N SER A 81 18.64 2.61 -8.60
CA SER A 81 19.45 1.79 -9.51
C SER A 81 19.67 0.36 -9.01
N GLN A 82 19.87 0.19 -7.70
CA GLN A 82 20.04 -1.12 -7.07
C GLN A 82 18.77 -1.99 -7.06
N ASN A 83 17.60 -1.37 -7.17
CA ASN A 83 16.30 -2.04 -7.14
C ASN A 83 15.71 -2.25 -8.53
N LYS A 84 16.25 -1.55 -9.54
CA LYS A 84 15.79 -1.64 -10.93
C LYS A 84 15.67 -3.08 -11.45
N PRO A 85 16.64 -4.00 -11.23
CA PRO A 85 16.49 -5.39 -11.68
C PRO A 85 15.27 -6.08 -11.06
N ILE A 86 15.02 -5.86 -9.76
CA ILE A 86 13.89 -6.47 -9.03
C ILE A 86 12.57 -5.88 -9.52
N GLN A 87 12.50 -4.58 -9.77
CA GLN A 87 11.32 -3.93 -10.32
C GLN A 87 11.02 -4.46 -11.74
N GLU A 88 12.03 -4.59 -12.59
CA GLU A 88 11.85 -5.07 -13.96
C GLU A 88 11.39 -6.53 -13.99
N GLU A 89 11.89 -7.37 -13.08
CA GLU A 89 11.53 -8.79 -13.00
C GLU A 89 10.17 -9.04 -12.34
N LEU A 90 9.86 -8.34 -11.25
CA LEU A 90 8.72 -8.66 -10.38
C LEU A 90 7.63 -7.58 -10.34
N GLY A 91 7.89 -6.39 -10.91
CA GLY A 91 6.95 -5.26 -10.89
C GLY A 91 6.79 -4.59 -9.51
N LEU A 92 7.67 -4.88 -8.55
CA LEU A 92 7.59 -4.32 -7.21
C LEU A 92 8.01 -2.84 -7.18
N SER A 93 7.32 -2.03 -6.36
CA SER A 93 7.69 -0.63 -6.12
C SER A 93 8.95 -0.52 -5.25
N GLU A 94 9.58 0.67 -5.24
CA GLU A 94 10.73 0.95 -4.38
C GLU A 94 10.39 0.68 -2.90
N GLU A 95 9.21 1.11 -2.46
CA GLU A 95 8.74 0.93 -1.09
C GLU A 95 8.57 -0.55 -0.75
N ALA A 96 7.94 -1.32 -1.64
CA ALA A 96 7.77 -2.76 -1.44
C ALA A 96 9.14 -3.46 -1.31
N ILE A 97 10.10 -3.13 -2.18
CA ILE A 97 11.46 -3.67 -2.13
C ILE A 97 12.16 -3.25 -0.82
N SER A 98 12.01 -2.00 -0.40
CA SER A 98 12.57 -1.48 0.85
C SER A 98 12.01 -2.21 2.08
N MET A 99 10.70 -2.47 2.11
CA MET A 99 10.05 -3.23 3.18
C MET A 99 10.56 -4.68 3.23
N LEU A 100 10.75 -5.33 2.08
CA LEU A 100 11.33 -6.67 2.00
C LEU A 100 12.77 -6.71 2.53
N LYS A 101 13.59 -5.70 2.17
CA LYS A 101 14.95 -5.55 2.71
C LYS A 101 14.96 -5.34 4.22
N THR A 102 14.02 -4.54 4.73
CA THR A 102 13.85 -4.28 6.17
C THR A 102 13.45 -5.56 6.91
N ALA A 103 12.52 -6.33 6.35
CA ALA A 103 12.11 -7.61 6.92
C ALA A 103 13.25 -8.62 7.01
N LYS A 104 14.18 -8.60 6.03
CA LYS A 104 15.42 -9.41 6.08
C LYS A 104 16.40 -8.93 7.14
N ALA A 105 16.49 -7.61 7.38
CA ALA A 105 17.42 -7.03 8.34
C ALA A 105 16.91 -7.04 9.79
N THR A 106 15.61 -7.28 9.98
CA THR A 106 15.00 -7.33 11.32
C THR A 106 15.37 -8.64 11.99
N GLU A 107 16.16 -8.55 13.07
CA GLU A 107 16.46 -9.69 13.92
C GLU A 107 15.21 -10.11 14.71
N SER A 108 14.99 -11.42 14.81
CA SER A 108 13.98 -11.99 15.70
C SER A 108 14.63 -12.44 17.01
N PHE A 109 13.82 -12.54 18.07
CA PHE A 109 14.25 -13.20 19.29
C PHE A 109 14.61 -14.67 19.01
N GLU A 110 15.57 -15.18 19.78
CA GLU A 110 16.02 -16.56 19.67
C GLU A 110 14.84 -17.53 19.85
N GLY A 111 14.68 -18.46 18.90
CA GLY A 111 13.58 -19.43 18.88
C GLY A 111 12.27 -18.96 18.26
N MET A 112 12.16 -17.71 17.78
CA MET A 112 10.98 -17.21 17.04
C MET A 112 11.21 -17.23 15.53
N THR A 113 10.15 -17.50 14.76
CA THR A 113 10.14 -17.30 13.30
C THR A 113 10.41 -15.84 12.96
N THR A 114 11.26 -15.60 11.95
CA THR A 114 11.54 -14.24 11.51
C THR A 114 10.36 -13.65 10.73
N LEU A 115 10.36 -12.32 10.57
CA LEU A 115 9.41 -11.66 9.69
C LEU A 115 9.58 -12.14 8.24
N LEU A 116 10.82 -12.38 7.80
CA LEU A 116 11.11 -12.88 6.47
C LEU A 116 10.55 -14.30 6.26
N ASP A 117 10.66 -15.19 7.24
CA ASP A 117 10.08 -16.54 7.16
C ASP A 117 8.56 -16.47 7.04
N THR A 118 7.95 -15.56 7.80
CA THR A 118 6.50 -15.34 7.76
C THR A 118 6.06 -14.83 6.38
N LEU A 119 6.81 -13.88 5.81
CA LEU A 119 6.56 -13.35 4.46
C LEU A 119 6.75 -14.43 3.40
N ASN A 120 7.82 -15.22 3.45
CA ASN A 120 8.04 -16.34 2.53
C ASN A 120 6.88 -17.34 2.60
N GLY A 121 6.42 -17.69 3.79
CA GLY A 121 5.27 -18.58 3.97
C GLY A 121 3.97 -18.00 3.38
N LEU A 122 3.74 -16.70 3.54
CA LEU A 122 2.55 -16.03 3.01
C LEU A 122 2.60 -15.93 1.47
N LEU A 123 3.72 -15.49 0.92
CA LEU A 123 3.94 -15.35 -0.53
C LEU A 123 4.06 -16.70 -1.25
N SER A 124 4.25 -17.80 -0.53
CA SER A 124 4.24 -19.15 -1.10
C SER A 124 2.89 -19.85 -0.95
N ASP A 125 1.90 -19.26 -0.26
CA ASP A 125 0.57 -19.84 -0.09
C ASP A 125 -0.36 -19.44 -1.24
N ARG A 126 -0.81 -20.43 -2.03
CA ARG A 126 -1.78 -20.19 -3.11
C ARG A 126 -3.10 -19.60 -2.59
N ASP A 127 -3.53 -20.00 -1.40
CA ASP A 127 -4.79 -19.50 -0.83
C ASP A 127 -4.70 -18.02 -0.49
N PHE A 128 -3.50 -17.50 -0.23
CA PHE A 128 -3.30 -16.07 -0.04
C PHE A 128 -3.59 -15.28 -1.31
N TYR A 129 -3.16 -15.77 -2.48
CA TYR A 129 -3.45 -15.09 -3.74
C TYR A 129 -4.93 -15.12 -4.11
N ASN A 130 -5.60 -16.25 -3.90
CA ASN A 130 -7.06 -16.36 -4.09
C ASN A 130 -7.79 -15.36 -3.17
N PHE A 131 -7.36 -15.28 -1.91
CA PHE A 131 -7.90 -14.33 -0.95
C PHE A 131 -7.73 -12.87 -1.41
N LEU A 132 -6.55 -12.50 -1.92
CA LEU A 132 -6.31 -11.13 -2.41
C LEU A 132 -7.23 -10.76 -3.58
N ASP A 133 -7.46 -11.69 -4.51
CA ASP A 133 -8.35 -11.47 -5.66
C ASP A 133 -9.80 -11.29 -5.18
N ASP A 134 -10.28 -12.20 -4.33
CA ASP A 134 -11.64 -12.16 -3.77
C ASP A 134 -11.89 -10.90 -2.92
N VAL A 135 -10.94 -10.52 -2.07
CA VAL A 135 -11.03 -9.27 -1.28
C VAL A 135 -11.06 -8.05 -2.19
N THR A 136 -10.24 -8.03 -3.23
CA THR A 136 -10.22 -6.92 -4.19
C THR A 136 -11.57 -6.76 -4.86
N PHE A 137 -12.15 -7.87 -5.30
CA PHE A 137 -13.48 -7.88 -5.91
C PHE A 137 -14.58 -7.44 -4.94
N LYS A 138 -14.64 -8.01 -3.73
CA LYS A 138 -15.62 -7.65 -2.70
C LYS A 138 -15.49 -6.18 -2.29
N ALA A 139 -14.27 -5.65 -2.17
CA ALA A 139 -14.04 -4.24 -1.87
C ALA A 139 -14.56 -3.31 -2.98
N GLN A 140 -14.40 -3.71 -4.26
CA GLN A 140 -14.99 -2.97 -5.39
C GLN A 140 -16.51 -2.97 -5.34
N GLN A 141 -17.14 -4.10 -4.97
CA GLN A 141 -18.59 -4.16 -4.79
C GLN A 141 -19.07 -3.23 -3.68
N VAL A 142 -18.41 -3.26 -2.51
CA VAL A 142 -18.71 -2.32 -1.41
C VAL A 142 -18.62 -0.88 -1.90
N LYS A 143 -17.54 -0.53 -2.62
CA LYS A 143 -17.37 0.82 -3.17
C LYS A 143 -18.50 1.20 -4.14
N ALA A 144 -18.86 0.32 -5.07
CA ALA A 144 -19.94 0.56 -6.02
C ALA A 144 -21.30 0.77 -5.32
N VAL A 145 -21.57 0.02 -4.25
CA VAL A 145 -22.78 0.16 -3.45
C VAL A 145 -22.82 1.51 -2.72
N LEU A 146 -21.70 1.92 -2.12
CA LEU A 146 -21.58 3.20 -1.41
C LEU A 146 -21.63 4.40 -2.35
N ASP A 147 -21.08 4.26 -3.56
CA ASP A 147 -21.13 5.28 -4.62
C ASP A 147 -22.52 5.34 -5.30
N GLY A 148 -23.49 4.53 -4.87
CA GLY A 148 -24.86 4.52 -5.40
C GLY A 148 -24.99 3.93 -6.81
N GLN A 149 -23.99 3.14 -7.25
CA GLN A 149 -23.95 2.55 -8.59
C GLN A 149 -24.75 1.25 -8.71
N ILE A 150 -25.30 0.74 -7.60
CA ILE A 150 -26.15 -0.44 -7.57
C ILE A 150 -27.62 -0.01 -7.55
N ASP A 151 -28.40 -0.55 -8.48
CA ASP A 151 -29.84 -0.37 -8.51
C ASP A 151 -30.50 -1.11 -7.33
N LYS A 152 -31.02 -0.33 -6.37
CA LYS A 152 -31.70 -0.83 -5.17
C LYS A 152 -33.24 -0.84 -5.33
N SER A 153 -33.76 -0.44 -6.49
CA SER A 153 -35.21 -0.23 -6.70
C SER A 153 -36.06 -1.47 -6.44
N ASN A 154 -35.51 -2.66 -6.69
CA ASN A 154 -36.18 -3.94 -6.49
C ASN A 154 -35.83 -4.64 -5.17
N MET A 155 -35.10 -3.98 -4.26
CA MET A 155 -34.54 -4.61 -3.05
C MET A 155 -35.38 -4.35 -1.78
N GLY A 156 -36.50 -3.64 -1.89
CA GLY A 156 -37.44 -3.42 -0.78
C GLY A 156 -36.78 -2.79 0.45
N ALA A 157 -36.99 -3.37 1.63
CA ALA A 157 -36.40 -2.92 2.90
C ALA A 157 -35.05 -3.58 3.22
N PHE A 158 -34.41 -4.25 2.26
CA PHE A 158 -33.15 -4.94 2.49
C PHE A 158 -31.98 -3.95 2.60
N ASP A 159 -31.16 -4.10 3.64
CA ASP A 159 -29.94 -3.33 3.83
C ASP A 159 -28.80 -3.88 2.96
N VAL A 160 -28.77 -3.42 1.72
CA VAL A 160 -27.76 -3.80 0.72
C VAL A 160 -26.36 -3.39 1.17
N GLU A 161 -26.21 -2.17 1.69
CA GLU A 161 -24.92 -1.64 2.16
C GLU A 161 -24.36 -2.48 3.30
N GLY A 162 -25.18 -2.73 4.32
CA GLY A 162 -24.81 -3.56 5.46
C GLY A 162 -24.44 -4.98 5.04
N TYR A 163 -25.15 -5.58 4.08
CA TYR A 163 -24.84 -6.91 3.57
C TYR A 163 -23.43 -7.00 2.95
N TYR A 164 -23.09 -6.11 2.01
CA TYR A 164 -21.78 -6.16 1.34
C TYR A 164 -20.63 -5.83 2.29
N ILE A 165 -20.83 -4.92 3.25
CA ILE A 165 -19.85 -4.62 4.29
C ILE A 165 -19.63 -5.87 5.17
N TRP A 166 -20.71 -6.50 5.64
CA TRP A 166 -20.64 -7.71 6.46
C TRP A 166 -19.98 -8.88 5.71
N ASP A 167 -20.32 -9.10 4.43
CA ASP A 167 -19.75 -10.16 3.60
C ASP A 167 -18.24 -9.99 3.44
N LEU A 168 -17.76 -8.78 3.16
CA LEU A 168 -16.32 -8.49 3.11
C LEU A 168 -15.63 -8.73 4.46
N GLN A 169 -16.23 -8.25 5.56
CA GLN A 169 -15.69 -8.44 6.91
C GLN A 169 -15.60 -9.92 7.27
N LYS A 170 -16.66 -10.69 7.04
CA LYS A 170 -16.69 -12.11 7.37
C LYS A 170 -15.70 -12.90 6.52
N TYR A 171 -15.57 -12.57 5.24
CA TYR A 171 -14.59 -13.20 4.35
C TYR A 171 -13.13 -12.99 4.85
N ILE A 172 -12.79 -11.78 5.30
CA ILE A 172 -11.49 -11.48 5.89
C ILE A 172 -11.27 -12.28 7.19
N GLU A 173 -12.26 -12.29 8.07
CA GLU A 173 -12.20 -13.03 9.33
C GLU A 173 -11.96 -14.53 9.10
N GLU A 174 -12.73 -15.14 8.20
CA GLU A 174 -12.60 -16.56 7.87
C GLU A 174 -11.24 -16.91 7.29
N PHE A 175 -10.66 -16.04 6.46
CA PHE A 175 -9.32 -16.25 5.94
C PHE A 175 -8.28 -16.23 7.06
N ILE A 176 -8.34 -15.24 7.97
CA ILE A 176 -7.43 -15.14 9.11
C ILE A 176 -7.53 -16.40 9.98
N LEU A 177 -8.75 -16.86 10.29
CA LEU A 177 -8.97 -18.08 11.06
C LEU A 177 -8.35 -19.30 10.37
N LYS A 178 -8.55 -19.47 9.06
CA LYS A 178 -7.94 -20.55 8.27
C LYS A 178 -6.41 -20.51 8.33
N GLN A 179 -5.81 -19.33 8.23
CA GLN A 179 -4.35 -19.15 8.30
C GLN A 179 -3.78 -19.48 9.68
N LEU A 180 -4.49 -19.13 10.76
CA LEU A 180 -4.10 -19.48 12.12
C LEU A 180 -4.15 -21.00 12.35
N VAL A 181 -5.22 -21.65 11.88
CA VAL A 181 -5.36 -23.12 11.95
C VAL A 181 -4.25 -23.82 11.16
N LYS A 182 -3.92 -23.36 9.95
CA LYS A 182 -2.78 -23.90 9.16
C LYS A 182 -1.44 -23.82 9.91
N ARG A 183 -1.30 -22.84 10.81
CA ARG A 183 -0.08 -22.61 11.61
C ARG A 183 -0.15 -23.25 13.00
N GLY A 184 -1.10 -24.16 13.23
CA GLY A 184 -1.23 -24.92 14.47
C GLY A 184 -1.91 -24.17 15.61
N LEU A 185 -2.51 -23.00 15.35
CA LEU A 185 -3.29 -22.25 16.32
C LEU A 185 -4.78 -22.53 16.08
N SER A 186 -5.34 -23.50 16.81
CA SER A 186 -6.79 -23.76 16.81
C SER A 186 -7.51 -22.70 17.63
N ILE A 187 -8.16 -21.76 16.95
CA ILE A 187 -9.15 -20.86 17.54
C ILE A 187 -10.52 -21.46 17.22
N GLU A 188 -11.09 -22.20 18.17
CA GLU A 188 -12.49 -22.61 18.05
C GLU A 188 -13.35 -21.35 18.07
N GLU A 189 -14.12 -21.13 16.99
CA GLU A 189 -15.12 -20.07 16.95
C GLU A 189 -15.95 -20.15 18.25
N ARG A 190 -16.11 -19.01 18.94
CA ARG A 190 -17.14 -18.91 19.98
C ARG A 190 -18.49 -19.06 19.29
N THR A 191 -18.96 -20.30 19.28
CA THR A 191 -20.20 -20.86 18.72
C THR A 191 -21.38 -19.90 18.51
N VAL A 192 -22.17 -20.17 17.47
CA VAL A 192 -23.64 -20.16 17.59
C VAL A 192 -24.18 -21.55 17.23
N LYS A 193 -24.59 -22.32 18.25
CA LYS A 193 -25.43 -23.50 18.03
C LYS A 193 -26.87 -23.03 17.85
N THR A 194 -27.46 -23.22 16.67
CA THR A 194 -28.91 -23.23 16.52
C THR A 194 -29.39 -24.67 16.63
N ASN A 195 -29.94 -25.04 17.80
CA ASN A 195 -30.81 -26.21 17.88
C ASN A 195 -32.07 -25.89 17.07
N ARG A 196 -32.11 -26.30 15.80
CA ARG A 196 -33.40 -26.54 15.15
C ARG A 196 -34.01 -27.76 15.84
N LEU A 197 -35.00 -27.51 16.69
CA LEU A 197 -35.98 -28.53 17.04
C LEU A 197 -36.76 -28.82 15.76
N GLU A 198 -36.72 -30.07 15.31
CA GLU A 198 -37.60 -30.55 14.25
C GLU A 198 -39.06 -30.41 14.70
N PRO A 199 -40.00 -30.18 13.77
CA PRO A 199 -41.41 -30.06 14.12
C PRO A 199 -41.93 -31.43 14.56
N GLU A 200 -42.44 -31.54 15.78
CA GLU A 200 -43.23 -32.71 16.20
C GLU A 200 -44.56 -32.72 15.43
N GLU A 201 -44.91 -33.91 14.93
CA GLU A 201 -46.11 -34.27 14.16
C GLU A 201 -47.43 -34.01 14.90
#